data_AF-A0A7J7XKW7-F1
#
_entry.id   AF-A0A7J7XKW7-F1
#
_cell.length_a   1.000
_cell.length_b   1.000
_cell.length_c   1.000
_cell.angle_alpha   90.00
_cell.angle_beta   90.00
_cell.angle_gamma   90.00
#
_symmetry.space_group_name_H-M   'P 1'
#
loop_
_entity.id
_entity.type
_entity.pdbx_description
1 polymer ?
#
loop_
_entity_poly.entity_id
_entity_poly.type
_entity_poly.pdbx_seq_one_letter_code
_entity_poly.pdbx_strand_id
1 'polypeptide(L)'
;MKTFDKELPEDAHPGIYALDCEMSYTTYGLELTRVTVVDTDTSISLRDVQAVLLSMFSADTILIGHSLESDLLALKVIHSTVVDTSVLFPHRLGLPYKRSLRNLMADYLRQIIQDNVDGHSSSEDASACMHLVIWKIREDAKTKR
;
A
#
# COMPACT_ATOMS: atom_id res chain seq x y z
N MET A 1 14.20 6.81 9.01
CA MET A 1 15.03 5.61 8.87
C MET A 1 14.99 5.17 7.41
N LYS A 2 16.13 5.06 6.72
CA LYS A 2 16.14 4.43 5.39
C LYS A 2 16.01 2.91 5.59
N THR A 3 15.29 2.21 4.71
CA THR A 3 15.41 0.74 4.67
C THR A 3 16.84 0.40 4.29
N PHE A 4 17.48 -0.47 5.08
CA PHE A 4 18.85 -0.92 4.85
C PHE A 4 18.84 -2.17 3.98
N ASP A 5 19.94 -2.42 3.28
CA ASP A 5 20.22 -3.72 2.67
C ASP A 5 20.27 -4.74 3.80
N LYS A 6 19.27 -5.61 3.85
CA LYS A 6 19.17 -6.67 4.85
C LYS A 6 19.44 -7.97 4.13
N GLU A 7 20.41 -8.75 4.61
CA GLU A 7 20.49 -10.17 4.25
C GLU A 7 19.20 -10.82 4.76
N LEU A 8 18.31 -11.11 3.82
CA LEU A 8 17.04 -11.75 4.10
C LEU A 8 17.32 -13.19 4.57
N PRO A 9 16.66 -13.67 5.65
CA PRO A 9 16.58 -15.10 5.94
C PRO A 9 16.21 -15.91 4.68
N GLU A 10 16.66 -17.16 4.54
CA GLU A 10 16.39 -18.00 3.35
C GLU A 10 14.88 -18.13 3.01
N ASP A 11 14.04 -17.90 4.01
CA ASP A 11 12.59 -17.95 4.01
C ASP A 11 11.91 -16.57 3.93
N ALA A 12 12.69 -15.47 3.97
CA ALA A 12 12.19 -14.12 3.76
C ALA A 12 12.34 -13.74 2.28
N HIS A 13 11.22 -13.73 1.56
CA HIS A 13 11.22 -13.27 0.18
C HIS A 13 11.48 -11.76 0.16
N PRO A 14 12.26 -11.21 -0.79
CA PRO A 14 12.17 -9.79 -1.15
C PRO A 14 10.77 -9.59 -1.76
N GLY A 15 9.78 -9.54 -0.89
CA GLY A 15 8.38 -9.74 -1.21
C GLY A 15 7.74 -8.50 -1.80
N ILE A 16 6.65 -8.71 -2.52
CA ILE A 16 5.78 -7.65 -2.99
C ILE A 16 4.66 -7.52 -1.97
N TYR A 17 4.61 -6.40 -1.26
CA TYR A 17 3.65 -6.20 -0.20
C TYR A 17 2.79 -4.98 -0.47
N ALA A 18 1.48 -5.13 -0.33
CA ALA A 18 0.58 -4.00 -0.22
C ALA A 18 0.50 -3.54 1.23
N LEU A 19 0.66 -2.23 1.43
CA LEU A 19 0.69 -1.57 2.72
C LEU A 19 -0.50 -0.60 2.81
N ASP A 20 -1.23 -0.69 3.90
CA ASP A 20 -2.19 0.32 4.33
C ASP A 20 -1.99 0.60 5.83
N CYS A 21 -2.04 1.87 6.20
CA CYS A 21 -1.87 2.28 7.59
C CYS A 21 -3.10 3.04 8.06
N GLU A 22 -3.49 2.79 9.30
CA GLU A 22 -4.49 3.57 9.99
C GLU A 22 -3.82 4.53 10.96
N MET A 23 -4.31 5.75 10.97
CA MET A 23 -3.82 6.81 11.83
C MET A 23 -4.96 7.50 12.56
N SER A 24 -4.67 8.00 13.74
CA SER A 24 -5.59 8.79 14.56
C SER A 24 -4.93 10.08 15.00
N TYR A 25 -5.70 11.16 15.05
CA TYR A 25 -5.22 12.42 15.61
C TYR A 25 -5.23 12.36 17.13
N THR A 26 -4.08 12.64 17.75
CA THR A 26 -3.92 12.78 19.19
C THR A 26 -3.44 14.18 19.54
N THR A 27 -3.24 14.44 20.83
CA THR A 27 -2.67 15.71 21.31
C THR A 27 -1.26 15.97 20.79
N TYR A 28 -0.57 14.94 20.27
CA TYR A 28 0.77 15.04 19.71
C TYR A 28 0.78 15.09 18.17
N GLY A 29 -0.38 15.03 17.52
CA GLY A 29 -0.53 15.06 16.06
C GLY A 29 -1.10 13.77 15.50
N LEU A 30 -0.85 13.52 14.21
CA LEU A 30 -1.29 12.29 13.54
C LEU A 30 -0.38 11.12 13.96
N GLU A 31 -0.93 10.16 14.68
CA GLU A 31 -0.21 8.99 15.17
C GLU A 31 -0.70 7.71 14.50
N LEU A 32 0.24 6.82 14.20
CA LEU A 32 -0.03 5.51 13.61
C LEU A 32 -0.67 4.59 14.65
N THR A 33 -1.84 4.03 14.34
CA THR A 33 -2.56 3.13 15.25
C THR A 33 -2.49 1.68 14.81
N ARG A 34 -2.51 1.41 13.49
CA ARG A 34 -2.45 0.06 12.93
C ARG A 34 -1.76 0.06 11.59
N VAL A 35 -1.06 -1.03 11.29
CA VAL A 35 -0.48 -1.28 9.98
C VAL A 35 -0.94 -2.62 9.48
N THR A 36 -1.38 -2.62 8.23
CA THR A 36 -1.82 -3.81 7.54
C THR A 36 -0.92 -4.06 6.35
N VAL A 37 -0.37 -5.27 6.29
CA VAL A 37 0.46 -5.72 5.18
C VAL A 37 -0.20 -6.94 4.55
N VAL A 38 -0.33 -6.91 3.23
CA VAL A 38 -0.93 -7.97 2.44
C VAL A 38 0.08 -8.43 1.40
N ASP A 39 0.36 -9.74 1.37
CA ASP A 39 1.22 -10.36 0.36
C ASP A 39 0.44 -10.64 -0.95
N THR A 40 1.13 -11.10 -1.99
CA THR A 40 0.52 -11.41 -3.31
C THR A 40 -0.58 -12.47 -3.24
N ASP A 41 -0.50 -13.38 -2.26
CA ASP A 41 -1.53 -14.39 -2.01
C ASP A 41 -2.70 -13.85 -1.19
N THR A 42 -2.80 -12.54 -1.02
CA THR A 42 -3.80 -11.84 -0.20
C THR A 42 -3.83 -12.29 1.26
N SER A 43 -2.73 -12.89 1.73
CA SER A 43 -2.59 -13.30 3.13
C SER A 43 -2.32 -12.05 3.97
N ILE A 44 -3.24 -11.78 4.90
CA ILE A 44 -3.23 -10.57 5.71
C ILE A 44 -2.35 -10.79 6.95
N SER A 45 -1.38 -9.91 7.16
CA SER A 45 -0.65 -9.81 8.43
C SER A 45 -0.99 -8.48 9.09
N LEU A 46 -1.79 -8.53 10.17
CA LEU A 46 -2.05 -7.39 11.05
C LEU A 46 -0.97 -7.31 12.11
N ARG A 47 -0.38 -6.14 12.31
CA ARG A 47 0.65 -5.94 13.34
C ARG A 47 0.46 -4.62 14.07
N ASP A 48 0.47 -4.70 15.39
CA ASP A 48 0.42 -3.51 16.25
C ASP A 48 1.84 -2.90 16.35
N VAL A 49 1.92 -1.64 15.91
CA VAL A 49 2.94 -0.59 16.10
C VAL A 49 4.41 -1.03 16.28
N GLN A 50 5.11 -1.09 15.14
CA GLN A 50 6.38 -0.40 14.83
C GLN A 50 7.77 -0.94 15.25
N ALA A 51 7.94 -2.16 15.78
CA ALA A 51 9.27 -2.81 15.77
C ALA A 51 9.40 -3.88 14.67
N VAL A 52 8.31 -4.57 14.38
CA VAL A 52 8.33 -5.76 13.52
C VAL A 52 8.30 -5.41 12.03
N LEU A 53 7.69 -4.28 11.64
CA LEU A 53 7.60 -3.84 10.24
C LEU A 53 8.97 -3.56 9.60
N LEU A 54 9.84 -2.87 10.35
CA LEU A 54 11.22 -2.58 9.91
C LEU A 54 12.06 -3.85 9.74
N SER A 55 11.68 -4.95 10.40
CA SER A 55 12.35 -6.24 10.23
C SER A 55 11.91 -6.99 8.97
N MET A 56 10.76 -6.65 8.39
CA MET A 56 10.21 -7.31 7.20
C MET A 56 10.66 -6.67 5.89
N PHE A 57 10.80 -5.34 5.87
CA PHE A 57 11.11 -4.62 4.65
C PHE A 57 12.61 -4.42 4.49
N SER A 58 13.16 -5.02 3.44
CA SER A 58 14.50 -4.71 2.93
C SER A 58 14.44 -3.53 1.97
N ALA A 59 15.60 -3.04 1.51
CA ALA A 59 15.64 -2.06 0.42
C ALA A 59 15.04 -2.60 -0.90
N ASP A 60 15.05 -3.91 -1.10
CA ASP A 60 14.60 -4.60 -2.32
C ASP A 60 13.12 -5.01 -2.29
N THR A 61 12.48 -4.95 -1.12
CA THR A 61 11.03 -5.17 -0.98
C THR A 61 10.28 -4.20 -1.88
N ILE A 62 9.22 -4.63 -2.57
CA ILE A 62 8.38 -3.72 -3.36
C ILE A 62 7.15 -3.37 -2.53
N LEU A 63 7.00 -2.10 -2.15
CA LEU A 63 5.82 -1.62 -1.42
C LEU A 63 4.77 -1.08 -2.39
N ILE A 64 3.56 -1.60 -2.30
CA ILE A 64 2.38 -1.18 -3.05
C ILE A 64 1.42 -0.48 -2.10
N GLY A 65 0.74 0.58 -2.54
CA GLY A 65 -0.30 1.21 -1.74
C GLY A 65 -0.97 2.38 -2.45
N HIS A 66 -1.75 3.18 -1.72
CA HIS A 66 -2.46 4.32 -2.26
C HIS A 66 -2.12 5.60 -1.50
N SER A 67 -1.45 6.55 -2.14
CA SER A 67 -0.96 7.79 -1.50
C SER A 67 0.02 7.53 -0.33
N LEU A 68 0.95 6.60 -0.55
CA LEU A 68 1.90 6.10 0.45
C LEU A 68 2.83 7.14 1.08
N GLU A 69 2.89 8.36 0.52
CA GLU A 69 3.65 9.47 1.09
C GLU A 69 3.29 9.70 2.57
N SER A 70 1.99 9.74 2.88
CA SER A 70 1.50 9.97 4.24
C SER A 70 1.86 8.80 5.16
N ASP A 71 1.68 7.57 4.69
CA ASP A 71 1.97 6.32 5.40
C ASP A 71 3.47 6.20 5.74
N LEU A 72 4.34 6.41 4.75
CA LEU A 72 5.79 6.34 4.92
C LEU A 72 6.30 7.45 5.84
N LEU A 73 5.70 8.64 5.79
CA LEU A 73 6.00 9.73 6.71
C LEU A 73 5.61 9.36 8.15
N ALA A 74 4.41 8.81 8.36
CA ALA A 74 3.94 8.35 9.67
C ALA A 74 4.82 7.22 10.23
N LEU A 75 5.26 6.30 9.37
CA LEU A 75 6.20 5.23 9.73
C LEU A 75 7.63 5.73 9.96
N LYS A 76 7.94 6.97 9.54
CA LYS A 76 9.29 7.57 9.53
C LYS A 76 10.28 6.73 8.69
N VAL A 77 9.80 6.13 7.61
CA VAL A 77 10.58 5.27 6.70
C VAL A 77 10.80 5.96 5.37
N ILE A 78 12.01 5.85 4.84
CA ILE A 78 12.32 6.19 3.44
C ILE A 78 12.57 4.88 2.72
N HIS A 79 11.73 4.58 1.74
CA HIS A 79 11.80 3.37 0.94
C HIS A 79 11.72 3.75 -0.54
N SER A 80 12.66 3.26 -1.34
CA SER A 80 12.81 3.70 -2.74
C SER A 80 11.95 2.89 -3.71
N THR A 81 11.64 1.64 -3.35
CA THR A 81 11.03 0.66 -4.24
C THR A 81 9.51 0.64 -4.03
N VAL A 82 8.85 1.71 -4.47
CA VAL A 82 7.43 1.96 -4.20
C VAL A 82 6.61 2.01 -5.48
N VAL A 83 5.44 1.35 -5.47
CA VAL A 83 4.38 1.47 -6.47
C VAL A 83 3.16 2.12 -5.83
N ASP A 84 3.00 3.42 -6.06
CA ASP A 84 1.84 4.17 -5.56
C ASP A 84 0.71 4.19 -6.61
N THR A 85 -0.44 3.60 -6.26
CA THR A 85 -1.61 3.53 -7.15
C THR A 85 -2.20 4.91 -7.46
N SER A 86 -2.05 5.91 -6.58
CA SER A 86 -2.49 7.28 -6.85
C SER A 86 -1.66 7.95 -7.95
N VAL A 87 -0.42 7.51 -8.14
CA VAL A 87 0.48 7.95 -9.22
C VAL A 87 0.30 7.09 -10.47
N LEU A 88 0.15 5.77 -10.30
CA LEU A 88 -0.06 4.82 -11.40
C LEU A 88 -1.37 5.09 -12.17
N PHE A 89 -2.38 5.62 -11.47
CA PHE A 89 -3.68 5.99 -12.03
C PHE A 89 -3.93 7.51 -11.85
N PRO A 90 -3.26 8.36 -12.64
CA PRO A 90 -3.29 9.80 -12.44
C PRO A 90 -4.68 10.39 -12.66
N HIS A 91 -4.98 11.46 -11.93
CA HIS A 91 -6.19 12.26 -12.17
C HIS A 91 -6.04 13.07 -13.47
N ARG A 92 -7.14 13.26 -14.22
CA ARG A 92 -7.12 13.98 -15.51
C ARG A 92 -6.66 15.44 -15.39
N LEU A 93 -6.93 16.07 -14.24
CA LEU A 93 -6.50 17.44 -13.94
C LEU A 93 -5.07 17.54 -13.39
N GLY A 94 -4.37 16.41 -13.22
CA GLY A 94 -3.06 16.37 -12.58
C GLY A 94 -3.09 16.67 -11.08
N LEU A 95 -1.89 16.75 -10.49
CA LEU A 95 -1.72 17.11 -9.07
C LEU A 95 -2.24 18.54 -8.80
N PRO A 96 -2.81 18.83 -7.62
CA PRO A 96 -2.88 17.99 -6.42
C PRO A 96 -4.07 17.01 -6.40
N TYR A 97 -4.90 16.99 -7.43
CA TYR A 97 -6.07 16.11 -7.48
C TYR A 97 -5.62 14.66 -7.65
N LYS A 98 -6.08 13.79 -6.74
CA LYS A 98 -5.87 12.34 -6.79
C LYS A 98 -7.22 11.65 -6.95
N ARG A 99 -7.25 10.49 -7.60
CA ARG A 99 -8.45 9.63 -7.63
C ARG A 99 -8.47 8.80 -6.36
N SER A 100 -9.60 8.74 -5.67
CA SER A 100 -9.77 7.85 -4.51
C SER A 100 -9.65 6.38 -4.92
N LEU A 101 -9.09 5.55 -4.04
CA LEU A 101 -9.03 4.10 -4.21
C LEU A 101 -10.41 3.49 -4.55
N ARG A 102 -11.47 3.90 -3.86
CA ARG A 102 -12.86 3.49 -4.16
C ARG A 102 -13.24 3.67 -5.63
N ASN A 103 -13.03 4.87 -6.17
CA ASN A 103 -13.32 5.16 -7.58
C ASN A 103 -12.43 4.35 -8.54
N LEU A 104 -11.15 4.14 -8.20
CA LEU A 104 -10.27 3.30 -9.01
C LEU A 104 -10.78 1.85 -9.09
N MET A 105 -11.17 1.27 -7.94
CA MET A 105 -11.74 -0.08 -7.88
C MET A 105 -13.04 -0.18 -8.69
N ALA A 106 -13.93 0.80 -8.55
CA ALA A 106 -15.19 0.83 -9.28
C ALA A 106 -14.99 0.96 -10.80
N ASP A 107 -14.04 1.79 -11.23
CA ASP A 107 -13.82 2.07 -12.64
C ASP A 107 -13.09 0.93 -13.37
N TYR A 108 -12.06 0.35 -12.75
CA TYR A 108 -11.18 -0.63 -13.40
C TYR A 108 -11.54 -2.09 -13.09
N LEU A 109 -11.88 -2.39 -11.85
CA LEU A 109 -12.17 -3.75 -11.39
C LEU A 109 -13.66 -4.03 -11.24
N ARG A 110 -14.53 -3.02 -11.39
CA ARG A 110 -15.99 -3.11 -11.18
C ARG A 110 -16.34 -3.62 -9.78
N GLN A 111 -15.49 -3.32 -8.81
CA GLN A 111 -15.65 -3.70 -7.41
C GLN A 111 -15.97 -2.47 -6.58
N ILE A 112 -16.97 -2.60 -5.71
CA ILE A 112 -17.28 -1.61 -4.68
C ILE A 112 -16.56 -2.06 -3.43
N ILE A 113 -15.59 -1.25 -2.99
CA ILE A 113 -14.94 -1.38 -1.68
C ILE A 113 -15.46 -0.26 -0.79
N GLN A 114 -15.13 -0.29 0.51
CA GLN A 114 -15.33 0.86 1.37
C GLN A 114 -16.81 1.27 1.52
N ASP A 115 -17.75 0.30 1.47
CA ASP A 115 -19.20 0.56 1.53
C ASP A 115 -19.81 0.32 2.91
N ASN A 116 -19.01 -0.10 3.87
CA ASN A 116 -19.49 -0.46 5.20
C ASN A 116 -19.69 0.76 6.09
N VAL A 117 -20.75 0.74 6.90
CA VAL A 117 -21.14 1.87 7.77
C VAL A 117 -20.16 2.05 8.93
N ASP A 118 -19.50 0.96 9.35
CA ASP A 118 -18.53 0.94 10.45
C ASP A 118 -17.13 1.46 10.06
N GLY A 119 -16.98 1.96 8.82
CA GLY A 119 -15.72 2.44 8.27
C GLY A 119 -15.06 1.44 7.32
N HIS A 120 -13.86 1.76 6.87
CA HIS A 120 -13.09 0.95 5.92
C HIS A 120 -12.11 0.04 6.65
N SER A 121 -11.82 -1.12 6.07
CA SER A 121 -10.81 -2.03 6.60
C SER A 121 -9.49 -1.81 5.87
N SER A 122 -8.42 -1.53 6.60
CA SER A 122 -7.07 -1.43 6.03
C SER A 122 -6.64 -2.68 5.25
N SER A 123 -7.16 -3.86 5.62
CA SER A 123 -6.92 -5.09 4.85
C SER A 123 -7.63 -5.11 3.50
N GLU A 124 -8.82 -4.52 3.40
CA GLU A 124 -9.54 -4.35 2.14
C GLU A 124 -8.76 -3.40 1.24
N ASP A 125 -8.28 -2.28 1.79
CA ASP A 125 -7.55 -1.26 1.05
C ASP A 125 -6.20 -1.74 0.53
N ALA A 126 -5.42 -2.44 1.37
CA ALA A 126 -4.16 -3.07 0.93
C ALA A 126 -4.42 -4.11 -0.18
N SER A 127 -5.43 -4.98 -0.01
CA SER A 127 -5.77 -5.98 -1.03
C SER A 127 -6.25 -5.32 -2.34
N ALA A 128 -7.04 -4.25 -2.26
CA ALA A 128 -7.50 -3.48 -3.39
C ALA A 128 -6.33 -2.85 -4.17
N CYS A 129 -5.32 -2.31 -3.47
CA CYS A 129 -4.10 -1.79 -4.09
C CYS A 129 -3.34 -2.89 -4.85
N MET A 130 -3.17 -4.06 -4.22
CA MET A 130 -2.53 -5.23 -4.86
C MET A 130 -3.28 -5.63 -6.14
N HIS A 131 -4.60 -5.75 -6.07
CA HIS A 131 -5.44 -6.11 -7.22
C HIS A 131 -5.35 -5.09 -8.37
N LEU A 132 -5.35 -3.79 -8.07
CA LEU A 132 -5.21 -2.74 -9.08
C LEU A 132 -3.87 -2.81 -9.81
N VAL A 133 -2.77 -3.04 -9.07
CA VAL A 133 -1.44 -3.18 -9.68
C VAL A 133 -1.37 -4.43 -10.55
N ILE A 134 -1.85 -5.57 -10.07
CA ILE A 134 -1.91 -6.81 -10.87
C ILE A 134 -2.75 -6.61 -12.14
N TRP A 135 -3.89 -5.94 -12.03
CA TRP A 135 -4.73 -5.58 -13.19
C TRP A 135 -3.96 -4.71 -14.18
N LYS A 136 -3.28 -3.67 -13.70
CA LYS A 136 -2.51 -2.75 -14.55
C LYS A 136 -1.39 -3.47 -15.31
N ILE A 137 -0.67 -4.35 -14.63
CA ILE A 137 0.39 -5.18 -15.24
C ILE A 137 -0.18 -6.04 -16.37
N ARG A 138 -1.33 -6.68 -16.14
CA ARG A 138 -2.01 -7.52 -17.15
C ARG A 138 -2.47 -6.71 -18.36
N GLU A 139 -3.01 -5.50 -18.14
CA GLU A 139 -3.40 -4.62 -19.24
C GLU A 139 -2.20 -4.14 -20.05
N ASP A 140 -1.13 -3.70 -19.38
CA ASP A 140 0.08 -3.22 -20.07
C ASP A 140 0.77 -4.34 -20.88
N ALA A 141 0.69 -5.59 -20.40
CA ALA A 141 1.18 -6.75 -21.13
C ALA A 141 0.38 -7.04 -22.42
N LYS A 142 -0.90 -6.66 -22.47
CA LYS A 142 -1.72 -6.76 -23.70
C LYS A 142 -1.36 -5.68 -24.69
N THR A 143 -1.11 -4.45 -24.23
CA THR A 143 -0.78 -3.31 -25.11
C THR A 143 0.61 -3.40 -25.74
N LYS A 144 1.51 -4.22 -25.18
CA LYS A 144 2.86 -4.48 -25.71
C LYS A 144 2.92 -5.63 -26.74
N ARG A 145 1.79 -6.22 -27.12
CA ARG A 145 1.67 -7.19 -28.23
C ARG A 145 1.09 -6.51 -29.46
#